data_AF-V4M900-F1
#
_entry.id   AF-V4M900-F1
#
_cell.length_a   1.000
_cell.length_b   1.000
_cell.length_c   1.000
_cell.angle_alpha   90.00
_cell.angle_beta   90.00
_cell.angle_gamma   90.00
#
_symmetry.space_group_name_H-M   'P 1'
#
loop_
_entity.id
_entity.type
_entity.pdbx_description
1 polymer ?
#
loop_
_entity_poly.entity_id
_entity_poly.type
_entity_poly.pdbx_seq_one_letter_code
_entity_poly.pdbx_strand_id
1 'polypeptide(L)'
;MFSQDLASRVRQNPPLDLLSISAWILQLELSIGPSTPRPSSTIIRLLLQAVIYLVWKERNSRIFTNVDRMIRDRLLSFPAQDPNSPSLLEFYFGCINLIT
;
A
#
# COMPACT_ATOMS: atom_id res chain seq x y z
N MET A 1 21.69 0.82 0.69
CA MET A 1 22.68 1.77 0.12
C MET A 1 21.99 2.94 -0.58
N PHE A 2 21.02 2.71 -1.49
CA PHE A 2 20.33 3.77 -2.25
C PHE A 2 19.53 4.78 -1.38
N SER A 3 18.92 4.32 -0.29
CA SER A 3 18.12 5.16 0.62
C SER A 3 18.96 6.17 1.42
N GLN A 4 20.17 5.81 1.83
CA GLN A 4 21.06 6.70 2.60
C GLN A 4 21.69 7.77 1.71
N ASP A 5 22.09 7.42 0.48
CA ASP A 5 22.62 8.39 -0.49
C ASP A 5 21.56 9.44 -0.84
N LEU A 6 20.33 9.01 -1.13
CA LEU A 6 19.20 9.91 -1.39
C LEU A 6 18.89 10.79 -0.16
N ALA A 7 18.81 10.21 1.03
CA ALA A 7 18.51 10.97 2.25
C ALA A 7 19.59 12.03 2.54
N SER A 8 20.86 11.69 2.32
CA SER A 8 21.99 12.62 2.49
C SER A 8 22.00 13.77 1.48
N ARG A 9 21.56 13.52 0.23
CA ARG A 9 21.39 14.55 -0.81
C ARG A 9 20.25 15.51 -0.51
N VAL A 10 19.26 15.07 0.26
CA VAL A 10 18.09 15.87 0.61
C VAL A 10 18.36 16.74 1.85
N ARG A 11 19.09 16.19 2.85
CA ARG A 11 19.57 16.95 4.01
C ARG A 11 20.72 16.21 4.71
N GLN A 12 21.62 16.97 5.34
CA GLN A 12 22.64 16.41 6.23
C GLN A 12 22.00 15.67 7.42
N ASN A 13 22.63 14.59 7.88
CA ASN A 13 22.17 13.68 8.95
C ASN A 13 20.87 12.91 8.61
N PRO A 14 20.95 11.86 7.79
CA PRO A 14 19.81 10.98 7.52
C PRO A 14 19.38 10.24 8.80
N PRO A 15 18.07 10.02 9.02
CA PRO A 15 17.57 9.32 10.19
C PRO A 15 18.01 7.86 10.17
N LEU A 16 18.48 7.36 11.32
CA LEU A 16 19.01 6.01 11.50
C LEU A 16 17.92 4.98 11.86
N ASP A 17 16.78 5.43 12.39
CA ASP A 17 15.66 4.59 12.81
C ASP A 17 14.30 5.25 12.53
N LEU A 18 13.23 4.45 12.47
CA LEU A 18 11.87 4.85 12.15
C LEU A 18 11.36 5.99 13.05
N LEU A 19 11.66 5.92 14.35
CA LEU A 19 11.27 6.95 15.32
C LEU A 19 11.96 8.28 15.05
N SER A 20 13.18 8.25 14.50
CA SER A 20 13.93 9.45 14.13
C SER A 20 13.40 10.09 12.85
N ILE A 21 12.66 9.36 12.01
CA ILE A 21 12.09 9.88 10.76
C ILE A 21 11.05 10.97 11.03
N SER A 22 10.19 10.80 12.04
CA SER A 22 9.15 11.79 12.36
C SER A 22 9.77 13.10 12.86
N ALA A 23 10.75 13.02 13.75
CA ALA A 23 11.52 14.18 14.21
C ALA A 23 12.24 14.87 13.04
N TRP A 24 12.82 14.09 12.12
CA TRP A 24 13.53 14.61 10.95
C TRP A 24 12.59 15.30 9.95
N ILE A 25 11.39 14.78 9.74
CA ILE A 25 10.33 15.41 8.92
C ILE A 25 9.80 16.68 9.59
N LEU A 26 9.48 16.65 10.89
CA LEU A 26 9.00 17.84 11.60
C LEU A 26 10.04 18.97 11.60
N GLN A 27 11.32 18.60 11.74
CA GLN A 27 12.43 19.55 11.68
C GLN A 27 12.71 20.03 10.24
N LEU A 28 12.28 19.29 9.22
CA LEU A 28 12.24 19.78 7.84
C LEU A 28 11.16 20.84 7.71
N GLU A 29 9.95 20.57 8.22
CA GLU A 29 8.82 21.50 8.15
C GLU A 29 9.07 22.80 8.93
N LEU A 30 9.68 22.73 10.11
CA LEU A 30 10.07 23.90 10.91
C LEU A 30 11.18 24.74 10.27
N SER A 31 12.04 24.13 9.43
CA SER A 31 13.10 24.83 8.69
C SER A 31 12.58 25.53 7.44
N ILE A 32 11.34 25.24 7.01
CA ILE A 32 10.67 25.88 5.88
C ILE A 32 10.08 27.19 6.40
N GLY A 33 10.90 28.24 6.42
CA GLY A 33 10.38 29.61 6.54
C GLY A 33 9.46 29.95 5.36
N PRO A 34 8.56 30.94 5.50
CA PRO A 34 7.47 31.23 4.55
C PRO A 34 7.88 31.63 3.12
N SER A 35 9.17 31.68 2.76
CA SER A 35 9.65 32.40 1.58
C SER A 35 10.42 31.59 0.52
N THR A 36 10.65 30.27 0.64
CA THR A 36 11.20 29.49 -0.50
C THR A 36 10.75 28.02 -0.54
N PRO A 37 9.93 27.59 -1.52
CA PRO A 37 9.65 26.18 -1.75
C PRO A 37 10.89 25.48 -2.31
N ARG A 38 11.46 24.55 -1.54
CA ARG A 38 12.57 23.73 -2.00
C ARG A 38 12.04 22.48 -2.70
N PRO A 39 12.45 22.17 -3.96
CA PRO A 39 11.97 21.00 -4.69
C PRO A 39 12.23 19.69 -3.95
N SER A 40 13.27 19.63 -3.11
CA SER A 40 13.58 18.49 -2.26
C SER A 40 12.48 18.13 -1.25
N SER A 41 11.75 19.12 -0.71
CA SER A 41 10.65 18.87 0.24
C SER A 41 9.45 18.22 -0.44
N THR A 42 9.08 18.71 -1.62
CA THR A 42 8.02 18.13 -2.44
C THR A 42 8.34 16.68 -2.82
N ILE A 43 9.59 16.41 -3.20
CA ILE A 43 10.05 15.07 -3.56
C ILE A 43 9.94 14.12 -2.36
N ILE A 44 10.37 14.52 -1.15
CA ILE A 44 10.21 13.68 0.05
C ILE A 44 8.74 13.38 0.33
N ARG A 45 7.88 14.40 0.27
CA ARG A 45 6.44 14.23 0.53
C ARG A 45 5.81 13.25 -0.44
N LEU A 46 6.13 13.36 -1.73
CA LEU A 46 5.65 12.42 -2.76
C LEU A 46 6.19 11.01 -2.54
N LEU A 47 7.48 10.85 -2.20
CA LEU A 47 8.06 9.55 -1.90
C LEU A 47 7.40 8.91 -0.67
N LEU A 48 7.17 9.67 0.39
CA LEU A 48 6.50 9.18 1.58
C LEU A 48 5.05 8.78 1.27
N GLN A 49 4.33 9.60 0.51
CA GLN A 49 2.97 9.29 0.06
C GLN A 49 2.94 8.02 -0.79
N ALA A 50 3.89 7.84 -1.71
CA ALA A 50 4.02 6.65 -2.52
C ALA A 50 4.32 5.40 -1.68
N VAL A 51 5.25 5.49 -0.72
CA VAL A 51 5.58 4.39 0.20
C VAL A 51 4.37 3.99 1.04
N ILE A 52 3.66 4.97 1.62
CA ILE A 52 2.44 4.71 2.40
C ILE A 52 1.38 4.02 1.53
N TYR A 53 1.15 4.53 0.32
CA TYR A 53 0.21 3.94 -0.62
C TYR A 53 0.57 2.49 -0.99
N LEU A 54 1.85 2.23 -1.30
CA LEU A 54 2.31 0.88 -1.66
C LEU A 54 2.17 -0.10 -0.48
N VAL A 55 2.51 0.32 0.74
CA VAL A 55 2.35 -0.51 1.94
C VAL A 55 0.87 -0.81 2.20
N TRP A 56 0.00 0.20 2.08
CA TRP A 56 -1.45 0.03 2.21
C TRP A 56 -1.99 -0.93 1.15
N LYS A 57 -1.58 -0.76 -0.11
CA LYS A 57 -1.98 -1.60 -1.24
C LYS A 57 -1.56 -3.06 -1.05
N GLU A 58 -0.30 -3.29 -0.65
CA GLU A 58 0.24 -4.62 -0.40
C GLU A 58 -0.51 -5.33 0.75
N ARG A 59 -0.73 -4.63 1.86
CA ARG A 59 -1.48 -5.20 3.00
C ARG A 59 -2.91 -5.55 2.60
N ASN A 60 -3.59 -4.65 1.89
CA ASN A 60 -4.94 -4.92 1.43
C ASN A 60 -4.99 -6.06 0.43
N SER A 61 -4.05 -6.14 -0.51
CA SER A 61 -3.97 -7.26 -1.47
C SER A 61 -3.86 -8.60 -0.74
N ARG A 62 -3.06 -8.69 0.33
CA ARG A 62 -2.96 -9.91 1.16
C ARG A 62 -4.26 -10.25 1.89
N ILE A 63 -4.93 -9.25 2.46
CA ILE A 63 -6.22 -9.43 3.14
C ILE A 63 -7.27 -9.93 2.14
N PHE A 64 -7.41 -9.24 1.00
CA PHE A 64 -8.38 -9.61 -0.03
C PHE A 64 -8.08 -10.98 -0.62
N THR A 65 -6.81 -11.33 -0.85
CA THR A 65 -6.43 -12.70 -1.29
C THR A 65 -6.89 -13.78 -0.30
N ASN A 66 -6.75 -13.53 1.01
CA ASN A 66 -7.22 -14.47 2.03
C ASN A 66 -8.75 -14.54 2.08
N VAL A 67 -9.44 -13.40 1.95
CA VAL A 67 -10.91 -13.34 1.88
C VAL A 67 -11.43 -14.10 0.66
N ASP A 68 -10.85 -13.88 -0.52
CA ASP A 68 -11.16 -14.62 -1.75
C ASP A 68 -11.02 -16.13 -1.55
N ARG A 69 -9.92 -16.56 -0.93
CA ARG A 69 -9.71 -17.98 -0.61
C ARG A 69 -10.78 -18.51 0.33
N MET A 70 -11.09 -17.79 1.42
CA MET A 70 -12.11 -18.20 2.39
C MET A 70 -13.50 -18.29 1.76
N ILE A 71 -13.87 -17.33 0.91
CA ILE A 71 -15.14 -17.37 0.17
C ILE A 71 -15.15 -18.59 -0.73
N ARG A 72 -14.09 -18.80 -1.53
CA ARG A 72 -13.97 -19.95 -2.43
C ARG A 72 -14.09 -21.29 -1.71
N ASP A 73 -13.36 -21.47 -0.61
CA ASP A 73 -13.40 -22.71 0.18
C ASP A 73 -14.80 -22.95 0.78
N ARG A 74 -15.48 -21.88 1.20
CA ARG A 74 -16.87 -21.96 1.66
C ARG A 74 -17.82 -22.32 0.53
N LEU A 75 -17.66 -21.75 -0.66
CA LEU A 75 -18.50 -22.08 -1.82
C LEU A 75 -18.32 -23.54 -2.26
N LEU A 76 -17.09 -24.07 -2.20
CA LEU A 76 -16.80 -25.49 -2.46
C LEU A 76 -17.43 -26.45 -1.44
N SER A 77 -17.69 -25.98 -0.21
CA SER A 77 -18.32 -26.82 0.82
C SER A 77 -19.81 -27.09 0.56
N PHE A 78 -20.44 -26.36 -0.36
CA PHE A 78 -21.83 -26.61 -0.75
C PHE A 78 -21.89 -27.67 -1.86
N PRO A 79 -22.63 -28.76 -1.67
CA PRO A 79 -22.84 -29.73 -2.73
C PRO A 79 -23.63 -29.10 -3.88
N ALA A 80 -23.33 -29.49 -5.11
CA ALA A 80 -24.12 -29.09 -6.27
C ALA A 80 -25.55 -29.63 -6.11
N GLN A 81 -26.54 -28.75 -6.13
CA GLN A 81 -27.94 -29.13 -5.96
C GLN A 81 -28.49 -29.85 -7.20
N ASP A 82 -28.10 -29.40 -8.40
CA ASP A 82 -28.51 -30.00 -9.67
C ASP A 82 -27.37 -29.95 -10.71
N PRO A 83 -27.19 -31.00 -11.54
CA PRO A 83 -26.15 -31.03 -12.58
C PRO A 83 -26.38 -30.01 -13.71
N ASN A 84 -27.60 -29.47 -13.86
CA ASN A 84 -27.92 -28.42 -14.82
C ASN A 84 -27.87 -27.00 -14.22
N SER A 85 -27.55 -26.86 -12.94
CA SER A 85 -27.46 -25.57 -12.26
C SER A 85 -26.00 -25.13 -12.11
N PRO A 86 -25.66 -23.85 -12.33
CA PRO A 86 -24.31 -23.36 -12.12
C PRO A 86 -23.94 -23.48 -10.65
N SER A 87 -22.71 -23.92 -10.37
CA SER A 87 -22.24 -24.00 -8.99
C SER A 87 -22.09 -22.60 -8.39
N LEU A 88 -22.20 -22.48 -7.05
CA LEU A 88 -21.97 -21.21 -6.37
C LEU A 88 -20.56 -20.64 -6.63
N LEU A 89 -19.59 -21.53 -6.85
CA LEU A 89 -18.23 -21.18 -7.25
C LEU A 89 -18.18 -20.53 -8.65
N GLU A 90 -18.91 -21.12 -9.60
CA GLU A 90 -19.01 -20.64 -10.98
C GLU A 90 -19.70 -19.28 -11.04
N PHE A 91 -20.78 -19.11 -10.27
CA PHE A 91 -21.43 -17.80 -10.12
C PHE A 91 -20.48 -16.74 -9.54
N TYR A 92 -19.72 -17.08 -8.49
CA TYR A 92 -18.75 -16.17 -7.88
C TYR A 92 -17.66 -15.73 -8.87
N PHE A 93 -17.11 -16.64 -9.66
CA PHE A 93 -16.14 -16.28 -10.70
C PHE A 93 -16.76 -15.43 -11.82
N GLY A 94 -18.03 -15.65 -12.16
CA GLY A 94 -18.76 -14.79 -13.08
C GLY A 94 -18.83 -13.34 -12.59
N CYS A 95 -19.05 -13.12 -11.29
CA CYS A 95 -19.09 -11.78 -10.71
C CYS A 95 -17.73 -11.08 -10.69
N ILE A 96 -16.63 -11.80 -10.40
CA ILE A 96 -15.29 -11.20 -10.32
C ILE A 96 -14.76 -10.79 -11.69
N ASN A 97 -14.96 -11.63 -12.71
CA ASN A 97 -14.53 -11.32 -14.08
C ASN A 97 -15.28 -10.14 -14.69
N LEU A 98 -16.43 -9.75 -14.13
CA LEU A 98 -17.18 -8.57 -14.58
C LEU A 98 -16.61 -7.24 -14.03
N ILE A 99 -15.75 -7.29 -13.01
CA ILE A 99 -15.28 -6.12 -12.25
C ILE A 99 -13.81 -5.76 -12.56
N THR A 100 -13.10 -6.64 -13.29
CA THR A 100 -11.69 -6.44 -13.70
C THR A 100 -11.62 -6.01 -15.16
#